data_AF-A0A2E0XZR4-F1
#
_entry.id   AF-A0A2E0XZR4-F1
#
_cell.length_a   1.000
_cell.length_b   1.000
_cell.length_c   1.000
_cell.angle_alpha   90.00
_cell.angle_beta   90.00
_cell.angle_gamma   90.00
#
_symmetry.space_group_name_H-M   'P 1'
#
loop_
_entity.id
_entity.type
_entity.pdbx_description
1 polymer ?
#
loop_
_entity_poly.entity_id
_entity_poly.type
_entity_poly.pdbx_seq_one_letter_code
_entity_poly.pdbx_strand_id
1 'polypeptide(L)'
;MLTLWDFVSSREADKKVNPRLSNADHSARPESIGPSKGMQARYDQLVQDMKASWGIRVHRWRTRTSGCAWELRDTKGHVDRMIEAPYPKGPMSCAVFLHEVGHHAIGFNRYSPRCLEEYMAWDWALRCMEEHGLNVTKAVLKRRDDAMRYALAKALRRGLKRVPAPLIPFLPEGVTLRQSDPQTNRSQADQRSMVG
;
A
#
# COMPACT_ATOMS: atom_id res chain seq x y z
N MET A 1 -18.70 0.84 1.74
CA MET A 1 -18.07 -0.37 2.29
C MET A 1 -17.03 0.04 3.31
N LEU A 2 -17.18 -0.40 4.57
CA LEU A 2 -16.23 -0.14 5.65
C LEU A 2 -15.00 -1.03 5.47
N THR A 3 -13.80 -0.46 5.34
CA THR A 3 -12.57 -1.23 5.49
C THR A 3 -12.27 -1.36 6.98
N LEU A 4 -12.00 -2.57 7.47
CA LEU A 4 -11.73 -2.89 8.88
C LEU A 4 -10.47 -2.19 9.48
N TRP A 5 -9.87 -1.23 8.77
CA TRP A 5 -8.78 -0.39 9.28
C TRP A 5 -9.26 0.71 10.24
N ASP A 6 -10.57 0.91 10.39
CA ASP A 6 -11.12 1.87 11.35
C ASP A 6 -10.97 1.43 12.81
N PHE A 7 -10.69 0.14 13.08
CA PHE A 7 -10.71 -0.46 14.43
C PHE A 7 -9.33 -0.73 15.06
N VAL A 8 -8.22 -0.53 14.34
CA VAL A 8 -6.86 -0.78 14.87
C VAL A 8 -6.25 0.47 15.55
N SER A 9 -7.03 1.53 15.73
CA SER A 9 -6.59 2.73 16.45
C SER A 9 -7.55 3.03 17.61
N SER A 10 -7.39 2.28 18.71
CA SER A 10 -7.96 2.66 20.01
C SER A 10 -6.93 2.42 21.11
N ARG A 11 -6.84 3.43 21.99
CA ARG A 11 -5.86 3.70 23.07
C ARG A 11 -4.67 4.54 22.57
N GLU A 12 -4.50 5.80 22.91
CA GLU A 12 -5.04 6.62 24.01
C GLU A 12 -5.20 8.07 23.55
N ALA A 13 -6.19 8.73 24.14
CA ALA A 13 -6.38 10.16 24.05
C ALA A 13 -5.37 10.85 24.97
N ASP A 14 -4.83 12.00 24.54
CA ASP A 14 -4.79 13.10 25.49
C ASP A 14 -4.96 14.47 24.84
N LYS A 15 -5.84 15.25 25.45
CA LYS A 15 -6.26 16.59 25.07
C LYS A 15 -5.28 17.60 25.64
N LYS A 16 -4.79 18.55 24.84
CA LYS A 16 -4.43 19.89 25.35
C LYS A 16 -4.90 20.98 24.40
N VAL A 17 -5.87 21.75 24.89
CA VAL A 17 -6.32 23.04 24.36
C VAL A 17 -5.28 24.09 24.72
N ASN A 18 -4.93 24.97 23.78
CA ASN A 18 -4.01 26.09 24.02
C ASN A 18 -4.74 27.41 23.72
N PRO A 19 -4.89 28.34 24.69
CA PRO A 19 -5.42 29.66 24.42
C PRO A 19 -4.32 30.66 24.03
N ARG A 20 -4.61 31.39 22.94
CA ARG A 20 -4.13 32.70 22.42
C ARG A 20 -2.98 33.44 23.14
N LEU A 21 -2.13 34.07 22.33
CA LEU A 21 -1.53 35.44 22.39
C LEU A 21 -0.63 35.56 21.13
N SER A 22 -0.34 36.66 20.44
CA SER A 22 -0.86 38.02 20.21
C SER A 22 0.00 38.59 19.07
N ASN A 23 -0.53 39.50 18.24
CA ASN A 23 0.20 40.20 17.18
C ASN A 23 1.36 41.05 17.73
N ALA A 24 2.50 41.10 17.01
CA ALA A 24 3.35 42.28 16.94
C ALA A 24 4.26 42.23 15.71
N ASP A 25 4.16 43.31 14.94
CA ASP A 25 4.95 43.74 13.79
C ASP A 25 6.38 44.12 14.20
N HIS A 26 7.43 43.72 13.45
CA HIS A 26 8.74 44.38 13.43
C HIS A 26 9.51 44.07 12.13
N SER A 27 10.03 45.16 11.56
CA SER A 27 10.62 45.33 10.24
C SER A 27 12.07 44.83 10.10
N ALA A 28 12.41 44.55 8.83
CA ALA A 28 13.74 44.51 8.20
C ALA A 28 14.88 43.70 8.87
N ARG A 29 15.14 42.50 8.33
CA ARG A 29 16.41 41.74 8.47
C ARG A 29 16.80 41.14 7.10
N PRO A 30 18.10 40.92 6.86
CA PRO A 30 18.67 40.78 5.52
C PRO A 30 18.11 39.55 4.80
N GLU A 31 18.01 39.65 3.46
CA GLU A 31 17.54 38.58 2.58
C GLU A 31 18.26 37.27 2.92
N SER A 32 17.52 36.39 3.61
CA SER A 32 17.99 35.06 3.92
C SER A 32 18.00 34.27 2.62
N ILE A 33 19.17 33.75 2.27
CA ILE A 33 19.36 32.69 1.28
C ILE A 33 18.27 31.64 1.55
N GLY A 34 17.35 31.51 0.58
CA GLY A 34 16.07 30.83 0.78
C GLY A 34 16.21 29.42 1.35
N PRO A 35 15.23 28.94 2.13
CA PRO A 35 15.31 27.64 2.78
C PRO A 35 15.53 26.57 1.72
N SER A 36 16.51 25.69 1.93
CA SER A 36 16.66 24.46 1.16
C SER A 36 15.27 23.85 0.98
N LYS A 37 14.80 23.64 -0.25
CA LYS A 37 13.50 22.99 -0.53
C LYS A 37 13.47 21.66 0.22
N GLY A 38 12.82 21.63 1.38
CA GLY A 38 12.93 20.54 2.35
C GLY A 38 12.32 19.23 1.84
N MET A 39 12.41 18.16 2.64
CA MET A 39 11.80 16.86 2.31
C MET A 39 10.32 16.96 1.93
N GLN A 40 9.58 17.93 2.48
CA GLN A 40 8.19 18.17 2.10
C GLN A 40 8.04 18.53 0.62
N ALA A 41 8.91 19.39 0.07
CA ALA A 41 8.85 19.75 -1.34
C ALA A 41 9.08 18.53 -2.26
N ARG A 42 9.90 17.57 -1.82
CA ARG A 42 10.09 16.29 -2.54
C ARG A 42 8.82 15.44 -2.51
N TYR A 43 8.13 15.38 -1.38
CA TYR A 43 6.85 14.69 -1.29
C TYR A 43 5.76 15.38 -2.11
N ASP A 44 5.71 16.71 -2.12
CA ASP A 44 4.74 17.48 -2.91
C ASP A 44 4.97 17.23 -4.41
N GLN A 45 6.22 17.23 -4.85
CA GLN A 45 6.58 16.92 -6.24
C GLN A 45 6.17 15.49 -6.60
N LEU A 46 6.49 14.50 -5.76
CA LEU A 46 6.08 13.11 -5.96
C LEU A 46 4.56 12.99 -6.14
N VAL A 47 3.76 13.70 -5.33
CA VAL A 47 2.29 13.68 -5.47
C VAL A 47 1.86 14.18 -6.84
N GLN A 48 2.46 15.26 -7.35
CA GLN A 48 2.14 15.77 -8.69
C GLN A 48 2.57 14.79 -9.78
N ASP A 49 3.77 14.21 -9.66
CA ASP A 49 4.30 13.27 -10.64
C ASP A 49 3.43 12.00 -10.72
N MET A 50 2.99 11.47 -9.58
CA MET A 50 2.10 10.30 -9.53
C MET A 50 0.72 10.61 -10.10
N LYS A 51 0.17 11.80 -9.82
CA LYS A 51 -1.08 12.27 -10.42
C LYS A 51 -1.00 12.36 -11.94
N ALA A 52 0.07 12.96 -12.45
CA ALA A 52 0.28 13.13 -13.88
C ALA A 52 0.52 11.77 -14.57
N SER A 53 1.43 10.96 -14.03
CA SER A 53 1.87 9.71 -14.65
C SER A 53 0.76 8.66 -14.75
N TRP A 54 -0.10 8.58 -13.73
CA TRP A 54 -1.14 7.55 -13.65
C TRP A 54 -2.55 8.06 -13.94
N GLY A 55 -2.70 9.38 -14.14
CA GLY A 55 -4.01 10.01 -14.34
C GLY A 55 -4.92 9.85 -13.12
N ILE A 56 -4.35 9.78 -11.91
CA ILE A 56 -5.12 9.61 -10.67
C ILE A 56 -5.68 10.95 -10.20
N ARG A 57 -6.90 10.91 -9.65
CA ARG A 57 -7.48 12.05 -8.93
C ARG A 57 -7.67 11.65 -7.48
N VAL A 58 -7.29 12.55 -6.58
CA VAL A 58 -7.46 12.36 -5.15
C VAL A 58 -8.84 12.85 -4.77
N HIS A 59 -9.73 11.92 -4.39
CA HIS A 59 -11.06 12.25 -3.93
C HIS A 59 -11.02 12.88 -2.54
N ARG A 60 -10.20 12.32 -1.64
CA ARG A 60 -10.06 12.80 -0.26
C ARG A 60 -8.68 12.51 0.32
N TRP A 61 -8.09 13.52 0.96
CA TRP A 61 -6.94 13.32 1.84
C TRP A 61 -7.40 12.83 3.21
N ARG A 62 -6.91 11.67 3.64
CA ARG A 62 -7.23 11.06 4.93
C ARG A 62 -6.30 11.57 6.03
N THR A 63 -6.83 11.68 7.25
CA THR A 63 -6.03 12.03 8.43
C THR A 63 -5.29 10.82 9.01
N ARG A 64 -5.83 9.61 8.80
CA ARG A 64 -5.27 8.33 9.24
C ARG A 64 -4.41 7.70 8.13
N THR A 65 -3.50 6.83 8.52
CA THR A 65 -2.59 6.08 7.63
C THR A 65 -3.26 4.86 6.99
N SER A 66 -4.37 5.11 6.32
CA SER A 66 -5.12 4.16 5.50
C SER A 66 -5.60 4.84 4.22
N GLY A 67 -5.82 4.05 3.18
CA GLY A 67 -6.33 4.53 1.90
C GLY A 67 -7.27 3.55 1.23
N CYS A 68 -7.73 3.96 0.04
CA CYS A 68 -8.52 3.15 -0.85
C CYS A 68 -8.32 3.65 -2.28
N ALA A 69 -8.19 2.74 -3.24
CA ALA A 69 -8.14 3.03 -4.66
C ALA A 69 -9.29 2.34 -5.39
N TRP A 70 -9.90 3.02 -6.35
CA TRP A 70 -10.95 2.46 -7.20
C TRP A 70 -11.00 3.13 -8.57
N GLU A 71 -11.63 2.45 -9.51
CA GLU A 71 -11.92 2.97 -10.85
C GLU A 71 -13.43 3.15 -11.02
N LEU A 72 -13.84 4.24 -11.66
CA LEU A 72 -15.19 4.43 -12.17
C LEU A 72 -15.15 4.29 -13.69
N ARG A 73 -16.00 3.42 -14.23
CA ARG A 73 -16.09 3.19 -15.68
C ARG A 73 -17.42 3.72 -16.17
N ASP A 74 -17.38 4.62 -17.14
CA ASP A 74 -18.60 5.08 -17.79
C ASP A 74 -19.08 4.09 -18.87
N THR A 75 -20.27 4.33 -19.41
CA THR A 75 -20.84 3.49 -20.48
C THR A 75 -20.08 3.61 -21.81
N LYS A 76 -19.24 4.63 -21.97
CA LYS A 76 -18.41 4.89 -23.16
C LYS A 76 -17.01 4.30 -23.03
N GLY A 77 -16.69 3.66 -21.90
CA GLY A 77 -15.39 3.04 -21.63
C GLY A 77 -14.34 3.98 -21.04
N HIS A 78 -14.66 5.23 -20.72
CA HIS A 78 -13.77 6.11 -19.97
C HIS A 78 -13.56 5.57 -18.56
N VAL A 79 -12.32 5.66 -18.07
CA VAL A 79 -11.92 5.17 -16.75
C VAL A 79 -11.40 6.33 -15.92
N ASP A 80 -12.17 6.69 -14.90
CA ASP A 80 -11.79 7.66 -13.88
C ASP A 80 -11.06 6.93 -12.74
N ARG A 81 -9.78 7.26 -12.50
CA ARG A 81 -8.96 6.63 -11.46
C ARG A 81 -8.94 7.45 -10.18
N MET A 82 -9.55 6.94 -9.13
CA MET A 82 -9.71 7.63 -7.86
C MET A 82 -8.86 7.01 -6.75
N ILE A 83 -8.39 7.86 -5.84
CA ILE A 83 -7.84 7.41 -4.55
C ILE A 83 -8.34 8.26 -3.37
N GLU A 84 -8.34 7.65 -2.20
CA GLU A 84 -8.23 8.31 -0.92
C GLU A 84 -6.96 7.83 -0.23
N ALA A 85 -6.18 8.74 0.33
CA ALA A 85 -4.92 8.41 0.99
C ALA A 85 -4.52 9.51 1.97
N PRO A 86 -3.66 9.26 2.96
CA PRO A 86 -3.05 10.33 3.73
C PRO A 86 -2.16 11.18 2.84
N TYR A 87 -2.12 12.49 3.09
CA TYR A 87 -1.17 13.35 2.40
C TYR A 87 0.27 13.00 2.81
N PRO A 88 1.21 12.83 1.87
CA PRO A 88 2.62 12.59 2.17
C PRO A 88 3.24 13.75 2.97
N LYS A 89 3.54 13.49 4.24
CA LYS A 89 4.22 14.40 5.19
C LYS A 89 5.44 13.74 5.83
N GLY A 90 5.65 12.46 5.53
CA GLY A 90 6.73 11.64 6.05
C GLY A 90 6.68 10.25 5.40
N PRO A 91 7.67 9.39 5.68
CA PRO A 91 7.83 8.09 5.03
C PRO A 91 6.58 7.21 5.09
N MET A 92 5.89 7.19 6.25
CA MET A 92 4.71 6.35 6.44
C MET A 92 3.53 6.79 5.58
N SER A 93 3.16 8.08 5.60
CA SER A 93 2.05 8.54 4.77
C SER A 93 2.39 8.54 3.28
N CYS A 94 3.67 8.75 2.92
CA CYS A 94 4.16 8.57 1.55
C CYS A 94 4.00 7.11 1.08
N ALA A 95 4.41 6.13 1.88
CA ALA A 95 4.28 4.72 1.54
C ALA A 95 2.81 4.29 1.36
N VAL A 96 1.91 4.74 2.23
CA VAL A 96 0.47 4.46 2.10
C VAL A 96 -0.11 5.15 0.86
N PHE A 97 0.23 6.41 0.60
CA PHE A 97 -0.18 7.09 -0.64
C PHE A 97 0.26 6.31 -1.87
N LEU A 98 1.54 5.94 -1.94
CA LEU A 98 2.08 5.16 -3.05
C LEU A 98 1.49 3.76 -3.14
N HIS A 99 1.07 3.14 -2.04
CA HIS A 99 0.35 1.86 -2.09
C HIS A 99 -0.99 2.00 -2.84
N GLU A 100 -1.75 3.08 -2.60
CA GLU A 100 -2.99 3.34 -3.33
C GLU A 100 -2.75 3.65 -4.81
N VAL A 101 -1.69 4.43 -5.12
CA VAL A 101 -1.25 4.62 -6.51
C VAL A 101 -0.81 3.29 -7.13
N GLY A 102 -0.16 2.45 -6.35
CA GLY A 102 0.33 1.13 -6.74
C GLY A 102 -0.79 0.23 -7.24
N HIS A 103 -1.98 0.27 -6.65
CA HIS A 103 -3.14 -0.45 -7.18
C HIS A 103 -3.51 -0.06 -8.61
N HIS A 104 -3.44 1.24 -8.95
CA HIS A 104 -3.63 1.71 -10.33
C HIS A 104 -2.45 1.32 -11.22
N ALA A 105 -1.23 1.44 -10.70
CA ALA A 105 -0.01 1.19 -11.46
C ALA A 105 0.14 -0.27 -11.90
N ILE A 106 -0.17 -1.19 -11.00
CA ILE A 106 -0.14 -2.62 -11.30
C ILE A 106 -1.41 -3.08 -12.03
N GLY A 107 -2.50 -2.32 -11.92
CA GLY A 107 -3.83 -2.66 -12.45
C GLY A 107 -4.66 -3.53 -11.51
N PHE A 108 -5.94 -3.22 -11.37
CA PHE A 108 -6.89 -3.98 -10.55
C PHE A 108 -7.21 -5.35 -11.13
N ASN A 109 -7.37 -6.34 -10.25
CA ASN A 109 -7.67 -7.74 -10.57
C ASN A 109 -6.62 -8.41 -11.48
N ARG A 110 -5.41 -7.85 -11.56
CA ARG A 110 -4.31 -8.42 -12.35
C ARG A 110 -3.67 -9.61 -11.64
N TYR A 111 -3.64 -9.58 -10.31
CA TYR A 111 -3.00 -10.61 -9.51
C TYR A 111 -4.03 -11.34 -8.64
N SER A 112 -3.91 -12.66 -8.59
CA SER A 112 -4.77 -13.52 -7.77
C SER A 112 -3.90 -14.50 -6.98
N PRO A 113 -4.21 -14.77 -5.70
CA PRO A 113 -5.33 -14.26 -4.89
C PRO A 113 -5.19 -12.77 -4.50
N ARG A 114 -6.24 -12.14 -3.95
CA ARG A 114 -6.21 -10.71 -3.54
C ARG A 114 -5.03 -10.35 -2.64
N CYS A 115 -4.59 -11.23 -1.73
CA CYS A 115 -3.40 -10.96 -0.91
C CYS A 115 -2.10 -10.84 -1.71
N LEU A 116 -1.99 -11.47 -2.89
CA LEU A 116 -0.88 -11.26 -3.81
C LEU A 116 -0.95 -9.89 -4.47
N GLU A 117 -2.14 -9.43 -4.84
CA GLU A 117 -2.33 -8.08 -5.38
C GLU A 117 -1.95 -6.99 -4.37
N GLU A 118 -2.33 -7.18 -3.09
CA GLU A 118 -1.89 -6.31 -2.00
C GLU A 118 -0.35 -6.28 -1.88
N TYR A 119 0.31 -7.44 -1.99
CA TYR A 119 1.76 -7.53 -1.98
C TYR A 119 2.39 -6.77 -3.15
N MET A 120 1.89 -6.98 -4.37
CA MET A 120 2.41 -6.31 -5.56
C MET A 120 2.25 -4.78 -5.47
N ALA A 121 1.16 -4.29 -4.88
CA ALA A 121 0.96 -2.86 -4.66
C ALA A 121 1.95 -2.30 -3.62
N TRP A 122 2.21 -3.02 -2.53
CA TRP A 122 3.24 -2.64 -1.55
C TRP A 122 4.65 -2.67 -2.13
N ASP A 123 4.99 -3.73 -2.88
CA ASP A 123 6.30 -3.85 -3.54
C ASP A 123 6.54 -2.69 -4.51
N TRP A 124 5.54 -2.37 -5.34
CA TRP A 124 5.60 -1.20 -6.22
C TRP A 124 5.80 0.10 -5.44
N ALA A 125 5.08 0.29 -4.34
CA ALA A 125 5.19 1.51 -3.54
C ALA A 125 6.60 1.69 -2.94
N LEU A 126 7.20 0.60 -2.43
CA LEU A 126 8.55 0.66 -1.84
C LEU A 126 9.63 0.92 -2.91
N ARG A 127 9.54 0.23 -4.06
CA ARG A 127 10.44 0.52 -5.19
C ARG A 127 10.30 1.95 -5.67
N CYS A 128 9.07 2.47 -5.76
CA CYS A 128 8.83 3.86 -6.13
C CYS A 128 9.48 4.84 -5.12
N MET A 129 9.40 4.56 -3.82
CA MET A 129 10.11 5.35 -2.82
C MET A 129 11.63 5.33 -3.03
N GLU A 130 12.21 4.15 -3.27
CA GLU A 130 13.65 3.97 -3.52
C GLU A 130 14.10 4.69 -4.80
N GLU A 131 13.37 4.53 -5.90
CA GLU A 131 13.62 5.18 -7.19
C GLU A 131 13.60 6.71 -7.09
N HIS A 132 12.73 7.28 -6.24
CA HIS A 132 12.67 8.72 -5.99
C HIS A 132 13.65 9.18 -4.90
N GLY A 133 14.50 8.28 -4.39
CA GLY A 133 15.48 8.55 -3.33
C GLY A 133 14.83 8.95 -2.00
N LEU A 134 13.64 8.43 -1.69
CA LEU A 134 12.90 8.68 -0.47
C LEU A 134 13.19 7.60 0.57
N ASN A 135 13.19 8.00 1.84
CA ASN A 135 13.58 7.10 2.92
C ASN A 135 12.53 6.01 3.16
N VAL A 136 12.89 4.74 2.97
CA VAL A 136 12.12 3.58 3.43
C VAL A 136 12.60 3.22 4.84
N THR A 137 11.80 3.59 5.85
CA THR A 137 12.18 3.37 7.25
C THR A 137 11.82 1.96 7.73
N LYS A 138 12.43 1.51 8.84
CA LYS A 138 12.04 0.26 9.51
C LYS A 138 10.55 0.22 9.87
N ALA A 139 9.96 1.37 10.20
CA ALA A 139 8.53 1.47 10.50
C ALA A 139 7.67 1.20 9.26
N VAL A 140 8.07 1.71 8.09
CA VAL A 140 7.39 1.43 6.81
C VAL A 140 7.47 -0.06 6.48
N LEU A 141 8.65 -0.68 6.60
CA LEU A 141 8.82 -2.11 6.37
C LEU A 141 7.97 -2.95 7.33
N LYS A 142 7.94 -2.59 8.62
CA LYS A 142 7.07 -3.24 9.60
C LYS A 142 5.60 -3.11 9.21
N ARG A 143 5.15 -1.93 8.77
CA ARG A 143 3.76 -1.69 8.35
C ARG A 143 3.37 -2.57 7.16
N ARG A 144 4.26 -2.70 6.16
CA ARG A 144 4.09 -3.65 5.05
C ARG A 144 3.92 -5.06 5.59
N ASP A 145 4.81 -5.52 6.46
CA ASP A 145 4.77 -6.90 6.98
C ASP A 145 3.48 -7.19 7.72
N ASP A 146 3.04 -6.26 8.57
CA ASP A 146 1.80 -6.39 9.31
C ASP A 146 0.59 -6.46 8.35
N ALA A 147 0.60 -5.66 7.27
CA ALA A 147 -0.43 -5.72 6.23
C ALA A 147 -0.42 -7.06 5.48
N MET A 148 0.75 -7.60 5.13
CA MET A 148 0.87 -8.89 4.43
C MET A 148 0.45 -10.06 5.30
N ARG A 149 0.90 -10.12 6.57
CA ARG A 149 0.46 -11.13 7.53
C ARG A 149 -1.07 -11.11 7.67
N TYR A 150 -1.66 -9.93 7.81
CA TYR A 150 -3.11 -9.80 7.90
C TYR A 150 -3.83 -10.27 6.62
N ALA A 151 -3.39 -9.81 5.44
CA ALA A 151 -4.00 -10.18 4.17
C ALA A 151 -3.92 -11.69 3.91
N LEU A 152 -2.77 -12.30 4.21
CA LEU A 152 -2.57 -13.73 4.07
C LEU A 152 -3.40 -14.52 5.08
N ALA A 153 -3.40 -14.15 6.37
CA ALA A 153 -4.22 -14.80 7.38
C ALA A 153 -5.72 -14.72 7.03
N LYS A 154 -6.18 -13.60 6.47
CA LYS A 154 -7.54 -13.44 5.97
C LYS A 154 -7.83 -14.35 4.77
N ALA A 155 -6.89 -14.50 3.84
CA ALA A 155 -7.04 -15.39 2.69
C ALA A 155 -7.08 -16.87 3.11
N LEU A 156 -6.21 -17.28 4.05
CA LEU A 156 -6.19 -18.63 4.61
C LEU A 156 -7.53 -18.97 5.29
N ARG A 157 -8.07 -18.07 6.12
CA ARG A 157 -9.41 -18.24 6.72
C ARG A 157 -10.54 -18.34 5.70
N ARG A 158 -10.35 -17.81 4.49
CA ARG A 158 -11.29 -17.89 3.37
C ARG A 158 -11.05 -19.11 2.47
N GLY A 159 -10.15 -20.03 2.87
CA GLY A 159 -9.90 -21.28 2.16
C GLY A 159 -8.82 -21.22 1.08
N LEU A 160 -7.88 -20.27 1.15
CA LEU A 160 -6.72 -20.26 0.25
C LEU A 160 -5.92 -21.57 0.40
N LYS A 161 -5.86 -22.37 -0.67
CA LYS A 161 -5.21 -23.70 -0.66
C LYS A 161 -3.71 -23.68 -0.95
N ARG A 162 -3.25 -22.69 -1.74
CA ARG A 162 -1.86 -22.57 -2.17
C ARG A 162 -1.40 -21.14 -1.91
N VAL A 163 -0.29 -21.00 -1.19
CA VAL A 163 0.29 -19.69 -0.87
C VAL A 163 1.28 -19.30 -1.96
N PRO A 164 1.09 -18.15 -2.62
CA PRO A 164 2.07 -17.61 -3.58
C PRO A 164 3.46 -17.48 -2.96
N ALA A 165 4.51 -17.80 -3.72
CA ALA A 165 5.89 -17.81 -3.23
C ALA A 165 6.34 -16.51 -2.53
N PRO A 166 6.03 -15.29 -3.05
CA PRO A 166 6.40 -14.04 -2.38
C PRO A 166 5.73 -13.83 -1.02
N LEU A 167 4.65 -14.56 -0.74
CA LEU A 167 3.90 -14.46 0.51
C LEU A 167 4.38 -15.44 1.59
N ILE A 168 5.24 -16.40 1.25
CA ILE A 168 5.78 -17.39 2.19
C ILE A 168 6.41 -16.75 3.45
N PRO A 169 7.21 -15.66 3.34
CA PRO A 169 7.79 -15.01 4.52
C PRO A 169 6.78 -14.41 5.51
N PHE A 170 5.51 -14.25 5.10
CA PHE A 170 4.45 -13.68 5.93
C PHE A 170 3.48 -14.71 6.50
N LEU A 171 3.80 -16.01 6.35
CA LEU A 171 3.00 -17.07 6.95
C LEU A 171 2.87 -16.86 8.47
N PRO A 172 1.67 -17.08 9.03
CA PRO A 172 1.54 -17.08 10.48
C PRO A 172 2.34 -18.24 11.08
N GLU A 173 2.83 -18.03 12.29
CA GLU A 173 3.53 -19.08 13.04
C GLU A 173 2.65 -20.34 13.17
N GLY A 174 3.28 -21.50 13.05
CA GLY A 174 2.61 -22.80 13.12
C GLY A 174 1.94 -23.27 11.82
N VAL A 175 1.88 -22.46 10.76
CA VAL A 175 1.38 -22.91 9.46
C VAL A 175 2.49 -23.61 8.68
N THR A 176 2.36 -24.93 8.48
CA THR A 176 3.26 -25.70 7.63
C THR A 176 2.63 -25.86 6.24
N LEU A 177 3.33 -25.42 5.19
CA LEU A 177 2.93 -25.71 3.82
C LEU A 177 3.16 -27.20 3.55
N ARG A 178 2.11 -27.95 3.23
CA ARG A 178 2.31 -29.30 2.67
C ARG A 178 2.98 -29.17 1.32
N GLN A 179 4.19 -29.71 1.19
CA GLN A 179 4.82 -29.89 -0.11
C GLN A 179 3.91 -30.78 -0.96
N SER A 180 3.72 -30.41 -2.22
CA SER A 180 3.00 -31.25 -3.16
C SER A 180 3.95 -32.37 -3.55
N ASP A 181 3.73 -33.60 -3.07
CA ASP A 181 4.54 -34.75 -3.45
C ASP A 181 4.51 -34.93 -4.98
N PRO A 182 5.65 -34.88 -5.68
CA PRO A 182 5.71 -35.11 -7.12
C PRO A 182 5.30 -36.53 -7.55
N GLN A 183 5.26 -37.48 -6.61
CA GLN A 183 5.08 -38.90 -6.90
C GLN A 183 3.64 -39.31 -7.23
N THR A 184 2.62 -38.52 -6.88
CA THR A 184 1.21 -38.92 -7.09
C THR A 184 0.76 -38.80 -8.56
N ASN A 185 1.52 -38.12 -9.42
CA ASN A 185 1.17 -37.94 -10.84
C ASN A 185 1.81 -38.96 -11.81
N ARG A 186 2.76 -39.81 -11.37
CA ARG A 186 3.34 -40.85 -12.24
C ARG A 186 2.50 -42.13 -12.30
N SER A 187 1.70 -42.41 -11.28
CA SER A 187 0.98 -43.69 -11.16
C SER A 187 -0.28 -43.81 -12.02
N GLN A 188 -0.79 -42.70 -12.60
CA GLN A 188 -1.96 -42.72 -13.49
C GLN A 188 -1.61 -42.73 -14.99
N ALA A 189 -0.38 -42.39 -15.37
CA ALA A 189 0.05 -42.43 -16.77
C ALA A 189 0.35 -43.87 -17.25
N ASP A 190 0.91 -44.72 -16.38
CA ASP A 190 1.30 -46.09 -16.75
C ASP A 190 0.13 -47.09 -16.83
N GLN A 191 -1.04 -46.79 -16.25
CA GLN A 191 -2.20 -47.70 -16.32
C GLN A 191 -3.06 -47.57 -17.58
N ARG A 192 -2.78 -46.59 -18.46
CA ARG A 192 -3.51 -46.41 -19.73
C ARG A 192 -2.83 -47.02 -20.96
N SER A 193 -1.63 -47.60 -20.81
CA SER A 193 -0.86 -48.19 -21.92
C SER A 193 -0.98 -49.71 -22.04
N MET A 194 -1.82 -50.39 -21.26
CA MET A 194 -2.01 -51.86 -21.32
C MET A 194 -3.39 -52.31 -21.82
N VAL A 195 -4.17 -51.44 -22.45
CA VAL A 195 -5.41 -51.83 -23.14
C VAL A 195 -5.27 -51.44 -24.61
N GLY A 196 -4.50 -52.24 -25.34
CA GLY A 196 -4.30 -52.18 -26.79
C GLY A 196 -4.08 -53.59 -27.32
#